data_AF-A0A2Y9IJ62-F1
#
_entry.id   AF-A0A2Y9IJ62-F1
#
_cell.length_a   1.000
_cell.length_b   1.000
_cell.length_c   1.000
_cell.angle_alpha   90.00
_cell.angle_beta   90.00
_cell.angle_gamma   90.00
#
_symmetry.space_group_name_H-M   'P 1'
#
loop_
_entity.id
_entity.type
_entity.pdbx_description
1 polymer ?
#
loop_
_entity_poly.entity_id
_entity_poly.type
_entity_poly.pdbx_seq_one_letter_code
_entity_poly.pdbx_strand_id
1 'polypeptide(L)'
;MICAYLIASGIFTTAEESLYYFGERRTDKSTSTKFQGVETPSQNRYVGYFADVKNIYNMTLPPRKTLKIKNIIIHSIHGNGSDLEIQITMQSQIIFFSSASKNCRMLHDAETDSVTIHLSNCPPLYDDVKVQFFSSSDLPKYYDNCPFFLLVPSFVQNNRLFLPRDQLDNPHKKKTWKIYHQEFAVELYFDEV
;
A
#
# COMPACT_ATOMS: atom_id res chain seq x y z
N MET A 1 3.82 16.41 1.45
CA MET A 1 5.02 17.28 1.61
C MET A 1 4.92 18.23 2.78
N ILE A 2 3.84 19.02 2.94
CA ILE A 2 3.70 19.95 4.08
C ILE A 2 3.89 19.24 5.43
N CYS A 3 3.25 18.08 5.64
CA CYS A 3 3.41 17.35 6.90
C CYS A 3 4.87 16.94 7.19
N ALA A 4 5.60 16.49 6.17
CA ALA A 4 7.03 16.18 6.31
C ALA A 4 7.85 17.43 6.64
N TYR A 5 7.55 18.57 6.02
CA TYR A 5 8.21 19.84 6.34
C TYR A 5 7.97 20.30 7.79
N LEU A 6 6.74 20.15 8.30
CA LEU A 6 6.42 20.49 9.70
C LEU A 6 7.23 19.61 10.67
N ILE A 7 7.40 18.33 10.34
CA ILE A 7 8.23 17.39 11.11
C ILE A 7 9.71 17.76 11.03
N ALA A 8 10.21 18.09 9.83
CA ALA A 8 11.58 18.52 9.60
C ALA A 8 11.92 19.80 10.38
N SER A 9 10.99 20.74 10.42
CA SER A 9 11.11 22.01 11.15
C SER A 9 10.98 21.87 12.67
N GLY A 10 10.75 20.67 13.19
CA GLY A 10 10.58 20.41 14.62
C GLY A 10 9.26 20.89 15.22
N ILE A 11 8.30 21.30 14.39
CA ILE A 11 6.97 21.72 14.87
C ILE A 11 6.20 20.53 15.43
N PHE A 12 6.31 19.38 14.76
CA PHE A 12 5.76 18.11 15.23
C PHE A 12 6.84 17.04 15.27
N THR A 13 6.69 16.08 16.18
CA THR A 13 7.60 14.93 16.27
C THR A 13 7.06 13.73 15.54
N THR A 14 5.73 13.56 15.52
CA THR A 14 5.08 12.39 14.94
C THR A 14 4.38 12.72 13.61
N ALA A 15 4.19 11.69 12.79
CA ALA A 15 3.41 11.80 11.57
C ALA A 15 1.93 12.08 11.87
N GLU A 16 1.36 11.46 12.91
CA GLU A 16 -0.04 11.61 13.31
C GLU A 16 -0.38 13.07 13.64
N GLU A 17 0.39 13.71 14.52
CA GLU A 17 0.17 15.12 14.89
C GLU A 17 0.25 16.04 13.67
N SER A 18 1.25 15.82 12.82
CA SER A 18 1.48 16.62 11.62
C SER A 18 0.36 16.46 10.59
N LEU A 19 -0.08 15.22 10.36
CA LEU A 19 -1.20 14.90 9.47
C LEU A 19 -2.52 15.47 10.00
N TYR A 20 -2.78 15.32 11.30
CA TYR A 20 -3.96 15.87 11.96
C TYR A 20 -4.00 17.39 11.85
N TYR A 21 -2.92 18.08 12.23
CA TYR A 21 -2.82 19.53 12.14
C TYR A 21 -3.02 20.03 10.70
N PHE A 22 -2.36 19.40 9.73
CA PHE A 22 -2.53 19.77 8.33
C PHE A 22 -3.99 19.58 7.88
N GLY A 23 -4.61 18.46 8.25
CA GLY A 23 -6.00 18.18 7.95
C GLY A 23 -6.97 19.23 8.52
N GLU A 24 -6.79 19.61 9.78
CA GLU A 24 -7.59 20.64 10.44
C GLU A 24 -7.43 22.02 9.81
N ARG A 25 -6.21 22.38 9.39
CA ARG A 25 -5.95 23.68 8.75
C ARG A 25 -6.39 23.74 7.30
N ARG A 26 -6.36 22.61 6.60
CA ARG A 26 -6.72 22.55 5.17
C ARG A 26 -8.22 22.38 4.95
N THR A 27 -8.92 21.74 5.89
CA THR A 27 -10.35 21.49 5.83
C THR A 27 -11.12 22.67 6.40
N ASP A 28 -11.79 23.41 5.54
CA ASP A 28 -12.76 24.40 6.01
C ASP A 28 -14.05 23.70 6.42
N LYS A 29 -14.18 23.46 7.73
CA LYS A 29 -15.35 22.81 8.33
C LYS A 29 -16.64 23.65 8.22
N SER A 30 -16.54 24.94 7.86
CA SER A 30 -17.72 25.80 7.68
C SER A 30 -18.40 25.58 6.32
N THR A 31 -17.67 25.08 5.33
CA THR A 31 -18.17 24.87 3.96
C THR A 31 -18.27 23.40 3.55
N SER A 32 -17.53 22.49 4.22
CA SER A 32 -17.62 21.05 3.96
C SER A 32 -17.28 20.20 5.18
N THR A 33 -18.02 19.12 5.38
CA THR A 33 -17.67 18.06 6.36
C THR A 33 -16.67 17.05 5.81
N LYS A 34 -16.29 17.16 4.53
CA LYS A 34 -15.33 16.26 3.88
C LYS A 34 -13.92 16.64 4.29
N PHE A 35 -13.20 15.75 4.96
CA PHE A 35 -11.79 15.92 5.29
C PHE A 35 -10.95 16.19 4.03
N GLN A 36 -10.17 17.27 4.05
CA GLN A 36 -9.32 17.75 2.94
C GLN A 36 -7.83 17.65 3.27
N GLY A 37 -7.46 16.79 4.23
CA GLY A 37 -6.06 16.49 4.51
C GLY A 37 -5.44 15.58 3.45
N VAL A 38 -4.54 14.70 3.88
CA VAL A 38 -3.90 13.73 2.98
C VAL A 38 -4.93 12.70 2.48
N GLU A 39 -4.91 12.41 1.17
CA GLU A 39 -6.00 11.72 0.50
C GLU A 39 -5.87 10.19 0.51
N THR A 40 -4.66 9.65 0.57
CA THR A 40 -4.45 8.19 0.47
C THR A 40 -3.61 7.63 1.62
N PRO A 41 -3.88 6.39 2.06
CA PRO A 41 -3.08 5.73 3.09
C PRO A 41 -1.58 5.62 2.78
N SER A 42 -1.19 5.37 1.53
CA SER A 42 0.24 5.36 1.18
C SER A 42 0.88 6.73 1.43
N GLN A 43 0.21 7.83 1.14
CA GLN A 43 0.72 9.17 1.45
C GLN A 43 0.90 9.36 2.97
N ASN A 44 -0.05 8.91 3.79
CA ASN A 44 0.08 8.93 5.26
C ASN A 44 1.30 8.13 5.72
N ARG A 45 1.48 6.93 5.17
CA ARG A 45 2.59 6.04 5.50
C ARG A 45 3.95 6.67 5.17
N TYR A 46 4.06 7.35 4.03
CA TYR A 46 5.30 8.05 3.65
C TYR A 46 5.62 9.25 4.55
N VAL A 47 4.63 9.88 5.18
CA VAL A 47 4.88 10.86 6.26
C VAL A 47 5.42 10.15 7.51
N GLY A 48 4.89 8.97 7.84
CA GLY A 48 5.43 8.09 8.90
C GLY A 48 6.89 7.71 8.65
N TYR A 49 7.17 7.20 7.45
CA TYR A 49 8.53 6.88 7.01
C TYR A 49 9.49 8.07 7.10
N PHE A 50 9.04 9.27 6.72
CA PHE A 50 9.86 10.47 6.90
C PHE A 50 10.13 10.79 8.38
N ALA A 51 9.13 10.61 9.26
CA ALA A 51 9.31 10.77 10.69
C ALA A 51 10.35 9.78 11.24
N ASP A 52 10.35 8.53 10.78
CA ASP A 52 11.36 7.53 11.13
C ASP A 52 12.75 7.95 10.64
N VAL A 53 12.89 8.38 9.38
CA VAL A 53 14.15 8.90 8.82
C VAL A 53 14.71 10.01 9.71
N LYS A 54 13.87 10.95 10.15
CA LYS A 54 14.30 12.05 11.02
C LYS A 54 14.67 11.57 12.42
N ASN A 55 13.77 10.83 13.07
CA ASN A 55 13.82 10.58 14.52
C ASN A 55 14.65 9.34 14.89
N ILE A 56 14.73 8.34 14.01
CA ILE A 56 15.44 7.07 14.23
C ILE A 56 16.77 7.09 13.48
N TYR A 57 16.77 7.55 12.23
CA TYR A 57 17.95 7.51 11.35
C TYR A 57 18.69 8.85 11.25
N ASN A 58 18.39 9.82 12.11
CA ASN A 58 19.06 11.13 12.16
C ASN A 58 19.18 11.80 10.77
N MET A 59 18.08 11.87 10.04
CA MET A 59 17.99 12.45 8.68
C MET A 59 18.83 11.71 7.63
N THR A 60 19.31 10.50 7.93
CA THR A 60 20.01 9.64 6.97
C THR A 60 19.04 8.59 6.44
N LEU A 61 19.11 8.30 5.14
CA LEU A 61 18.28 7.23 4.58
C LEU A 61 18.67 5.87 5.17
N PRO A 62 17.68 5.02 5.53
CA PRO A 62 17.95 3.64 5.91
C PRO A 62 18.72 2.91 4.81
N PRO A 63 19.52 1.88 5.17
CA PRO A 63 20.20 1.05 4.17
C PRO A 63 19.20 0.49 3.16
N ARG A 64 19.52 0.68 1.88
CA ARG A 64 18.71 0.16 0.78
C ARG A 64 18.70 -1.37 0.85
N LYS A 65 17.50 -1.96 0.80
CA LYS A 65 17.32 -3.41 0.63
C LYS A 65 16.94 -3.75 -0.80
N THR A 66 17.46 -4.88 -1.28
CA THR A 66 16.99 -5.54 -2.48
C THR A 66 16.18 -6.76 -2.06
N LEU A 67 14.90 -6.79 -2.44
CA LEU A 67 13.92 -7.76 -1.97
C LEU A 67 13.23 -8.45 -3.14
N LYS A 68 12.87 -9.72 -2.99
CA LYS A 68 12.00 -10.41 -3.93
C LYS A 68 10.67 -10.73 -3.26
N ILE A 69 9.54 -10.36 -3.87
CA ILE A 69 8.23 -10.76 -3.36
C ILE A 69 8.07 -12.26 -3.56
N LYS A 70 7.93 -12.99 -2.45
CA LYS A 70 7.75 -14.45 -2.42
C LYS A 70 6.30 -14.83 -2.64
N ASN A 71 5.43 -14.26 -1.83
CA ASN A 71 3.99 -14.48 -1.90
C ASN A 71 3.23 -13.24 -1.42
N ILE A 72 2.07 -13.04 -2.04
CA ILE A 72 1.08 -12.04 -1.65
C ILE A 72 -0.12 -12.81 -1.12
N ILE A 73 -0.61 -12.47 0.06
CA ILE A 73 -1.84 -13.03 0.64
C ILE A 73 -2.90 -11.93 0.64
N ILE A 74 -4.08 -12.24 0.11
CA ILE A 74 -5.24 -11.35 0.18
C ILE A 74 -6.27 -12.04 1.06
N HIS A 75 -6.65 -11.39 2.16
CA HIS A 75 -7.64 -11.87 3.12
C HIS A 75 -9.01 -11.28 2.80
N SER A 76 -10.06 -12.03 3.11
CA SER A 76 -11.48 -11.67 2.91
C SER A 76 -11.77 -11.19 1.49
N ILE A 77 -11.37 -11.99 0.51
CA ILE A 77 -11.57 -11.72 -0.90
C ILE A 77 -12.87 -12.37 -1.39
N HIS A 78 -13.69 -11.60 -2.10
CA HIS A 78 -14.83 -12.19 -2.79
C HIS A 78 -14.35 -13.06 -3.96
N GLY A 79 -14.54 -14.37 -3.85
CA GLY A 79 -14.18 -15.34 -4.88
C GLY A 79 -12.76 -15.89 -4.72
N ASN A 80 -12.24 -16.53 -5.76
CA ASN A 80 -10.96 -17.27 -5.70
C ASN A 80 -9.74 -16.47 -6.21
N GLY A 81 -9.93 -15.19 -6.53
CA GLY A 81 -8.89 -14.31 -7.07
C GLY A 81 -8.42 -14.62 -8.49
N SER A 82 -9.06 -15.55 -9.22
CA SER A 82 -8.68 -15.92 -10.60
C SER A 82 -8.82 -14.80 -11.62
N ASP A 83 -9.63 -13.79 -11.29
CA ASP A 83 -9.83 -12.58 -12.06
C ASP A 83 -8.76 -11.51 -11.80
N LEU A 84 -7.90 -11.69 -10.79
CA LEU A 84 -6.89 -10.71 -10.41
C LEU A 84 -5.68 -10.71 -11.36
N GLU A 85 -5.23 -9.49 -11.65
CA GLU A 85 -3.95 -9.25 -12.31
C GLU A 85 -3.11 -8.30 -11.45
N ILE A 86 -1.81 -8.54 -11.37
CA ILE A 86 -0.87 -7.77 -10.56
C ILE A 86 0.11 -7.09 -11.50
N GLN A 87 0.30 -5.79 -11.30
CA GLN A 87 1.34 -5.00 -11.95
C GLN A 87 2.28 -4.44 -10.89
N ILE A 88 3.58 -4.63 -11.10
CA ILE A 88 4.62 -4.04 -10.24
C ILE A 88 5.37 -3.00 -11.04
N THR A 89 5.40 -1.79 -10.49
CA THR A 89 6.07 -0.63 -11.06
C THR A 89 7.18 -0.18 -10.11
N MET A 90 8.39 -0.01 -10.63
CA MET A 90 9.56 0.43 -9.90
C MET A 90 10.29 1.46 -10.76
N GLN A 91 10.79 2.55 -10.16
CA GLN A 91 11.44 3.64 -10.91
C GLN A 91 10.58 4.17 -12.08
N SER A 92 9.27 4.26 -11.87
CA SER A 92 8.29 4.70 -12.87
C SER A 92 8.19 3.82 -14.12
N GLN A 93 8.69 2.57 -14.07
CA GLN A 93 8.57 1.59 -15.15
C GLN A 93 7.86 0.33 -14.66
N ILE A 94 6.99 -0.24 -15.50
CA ILE A 94 6.38 -1.53 -15.24
C ILE A 94 7.44 -2.60 -15.45
N ILE A 95 7.85 -3.26 -14.37
CA ILE A 95 8.92 -4.27 -14.38
C ILE A 95 8.38 -5.70 -14.33
N PHE A 96 7.12 -5.87 -13.92
CA PHE A 96 6.53 -7.19 -13.77
C PHE A 96 5.00 -7.13 -13.89
N PHE A 97 4.46 -8.19 -14.48
CA PHE A 97 3.03 -8.42 -14.63
C PHE A 97 2.72 -9.89 -14.33
N SER A 98 1.62 -10.13 -13.64
CA SER A 98 1.14 -11.45 -13.27
C SER A 98 -0.38 -11.55 -13.38
N SER A 99 -0.88 -12.73 -13.73
CA SER A 99 -2.30 -13.08 -13.71
C SER A 99 -2.45 -14.56 -13.38
N ALA A 100 -3.67 -15.06 -13.16
CA ALA A 100 -3.91 -16.47 -12.81
C ALA A 100 -3.27 -17.50 -13.77
N SER A 101 -3.04 -17.13 -15.03
CA SER A 101 -2.41 -17.98 -16.05
C SER A 101 -0.94 -17.65 -16.35
N LYS A 102 -0.38 -16.59 -15.75
CA LYS A 102 0.93 -16.07 -16.11
C LYS A 102 1.70 -15.56 -14.89
N ASN A 103 2.95 -16.03 -14.74
CA ASN A 103 3.91 -15.56 -13.74
C ASN A 103 3.44 -15.67 -12.27
N CYS A 104 2.36 -16.39 -11.96
CA CYS A 104 2.06 -16.77 -10.58
C CYS A 104 1.31 -18.10 -10.50
N ARG A 105 1.24 -18.63 -9.26
CA ARG A 105 0.33 -19.69 -8.86
C ARG A 105 -0.59 -19.15 -7.75
N MET A 106 -1.89 -19.17 -7.98
CA MET A 106 -2.91 -18.74 -7.02
C MET A 106 -3.52 -19.95 -6.32
N LEU A 107 -3.61 -19.87 -4.99
CA LEU A 107 -4.21 -20.88 -4.13
C LEU A 107 -5.28 -20.21 -3.28
N HIS A 108 -6.54 -20.61 -3.45
CA HIS A 108 -7.66 -20.13 -2.65
C HIS A 108 -7.89 -21.09 -1.49
N ASP A 109 -7.91 -20.55 -0.27
CA ASP A 109 -8.28 -21.23 0.96
C ASP A 109 -9.66 -20.75 1.39
N ALA A 110 -10.67 -21.61 1.19
CA ALA A 110 -12.05 -21.32 1.51
C ALA A 110 -12.35 -21.33 3.02
N GLU A 111 -11.50 -21.96 3.85
CA GLU A 111 -11.69 -21.98 5.30
C GLU A 111 -11.31 -20.63 5.92
N THR A 112 -10.25 -20.02 5.41
CA THR A 112 -9.74 -18.73 5.88
C THR A 112 -10.18 -17.53 5.01
N ASP A 113 -11.00 -17.79 3.98
CA ASP A 113 -11.46 -16.80 3.00
C ASP A 113 -10.29 -15.97 2.43
N SER A 114 -9.23 -16.67 2.00
CA SER A 114 -7.98 -16.03 1.57
C SER A 114 -7.43 -16.60 0.27
N VAL A 115 -6.71 -15.77 -0.48
CA VAL A 115 -5.98 -16.18 -1.68
C VAL A 115 -4.50 -15.92 -1.47
N THR A 116 -3.70 -16.97 -1.59
CA THR A 116 -2.24 -16.89 -1.62
C THR A 116 -1.75 -16.91 -3.05
N ILE A 117 -1.02 -15.87 -3.45
CA ILE A 117 -0.46 -15.68 -4.78
C ILE A 117 1.06 -15.83 -4.69
N HIS A 118 1.58 -16.94 -5.21
CA HIS A 118 3.02 -17.17 -5.32
C HIS A 118 3.51 -16.58 -6.64
N LEU A 119 4.38 -15.57 -6.59
CA LEU A 119 4.92 -14.96 -7.80
C LEU A 119 6.08 -15.79 -8.36
N SER A 120 6.03 -16.03 -9.66
CA SER A 120 7.07 -16.70 -10.43
C SER A 120 7.82 -15.66 -11.26
N ASN A 121 9.15 -15.74 -11.32
CA ASN A 121 10.00 -14.86 -12.13
C ASN A 121 9.87 -13.35 -11.83
N CYS A 122 9.38 -12.96 -10.64
CA CYS A 122 9.45 -11.57 -10.20
C CYS A 122 10.92 -11.16 -10.05
N PRO A 123 11.38 -10.07 -10.70
CA PRO A 123 12.74 -9.59 -10.55
C PRO A 123 12.98 -9.08 -9.12
N PRO A 124 14.24 -9.01 -8.66
CA PRO A 124 14.60 -8.29 -7.45
C PRO A 124 14.12 -6.84 -7.51
N LEU A 125 13.55 -6.37 -6.41
CA LEU A 125 12.92 -5.09 -6.23
C LEU A 125 13.73 -4.24 -5.26
N TYR A 126 13.75 -2.93 -5.47
CA TYR A 126 14.49 -1.99 -4.64
C TYR A 126 13.86 -0.59 -4.74
N ASP A 127 14.35 0.34 -3.92
CA ASP A 127 13.78 1.69 -3.81
C ASP A 127 12.27 1.62 -3.49
N ASP A 128 11.49 2.59 -3.96
CA ASP A 128 10.05 2.59 -3.81
C ASP A 128 9.38 1.78 -4.92
N VAL A 129 8.58 0.79 -4.50
CA VAL A 129 7.87 -0.11 -5.41
C VAL A 129 6.37 0.08 -5.25
N LYS A 130 5.68 0.20 -6.37
CA LYS A 130 4.22 0.22 -6.41
C LYS A 130 3.69 -1.13 -6.87
N VAL A 131 2.77 -1.69 -6.10
CA VAL A 131 2.06 -2.93 -6.44
C VAL A 131 0.59 -2.59 -6.66
N GLN A 132 0.12 -2.83 -7.87
CA GLN A 132 -1.26 -2.55 -8.29
C GLN A 132 -2.00 -3.84 -8.56
N PHE A 133 -3.26 -3.87 -8.18
CA PHE A 133 -4.15 -5.01 -8.37
C PHE A 133 -5.29 -4.59 -9.29
N PHE A 134 -5.36 -5.25 -10.44
CA PHE A 134 -6.44 -5.16 -11.41
C PHE A 134 -7.33 -6.38 -11.31
N SER A 135 -8.49 -6.30 -11.92
CA SER A 135 -9.43 -7.42 -12.03
C SER A 135 -10.08 -7.39 -13.41
N SER A 136 -10.27 -8.58 -14.00
CA SER A 136 -11.09 -8.76 -15.20
C SER A 136 -12.60 -8.69 -14.91
N SER A 137 -12.99 -8.78 -13.64
CA SER A 137 -14.35 -8.50 -13.18
C SER A 137 -14.61 -6.99 -13.16
N ASP A 138 -15.88 -6.59 -13.09
CA ASP A 138 -16.29 -5.18 -13.05
C ASP A 138 -16.09 -4.54 -11.67
N LEU A 139 -14.87 -4.62 -11.13
CA LEU A 139 -14.50 -3.96 -9.88
C LEU A 139 -14.33 -2.44 -10.10
N PRO A 140 -14.95 -1.59 -9.27
CA PRO A 140 -14.83 -0.15 -9.39
C PRO A 140 -13.37 0.33 -9.29
N LYS A 141 -12.96 1.15 -10.26
CA LYS A 141 -11.64 1.77 -10.32
C LYS A 141 -11.69 3.19 -9.74
N TYR A 142 -10.64 3.59 -9.02
CA TYR A 142 -10.57 4.94 -8.44
C TYR A 142 -9.22 5.59 -8.72
N TYR A 143 -8.40 5.86 -7.69
CA TYR A 143 -7.07 6.39 -7.90
C TYR A 143 -6.25 5.37 -8.70
N ASP A 144 -5.40 5.90 -9.58
CA ASP A 144 -4.50 5.12 -10.40
C ASP A 144 -5.17 4.14 -11.38
N ASN A 145 -6.45 4.36 -11.70
CA ASN A 145 -7.21 3.56 -12.64
C ASN A 145 -7.19 2.04 -12.35
N CYS A 146 -7.14 1.67 -11.08
CA CYS A 146 -7.19 0.28 -10.61
C CYS A 146 -8.16 0.13 -9.42
N PRO A 147 -8.64 -1.10 -9.13
CA PRO A 147 -9.37 -1.43 -7.92
C PRO A 147 -8.65 -1.00 -6.64
N PHE A 148 -7.39 -1.41 -6.46
CA PHE A 148 -6.57 -1.02 -5.31
C PHE A 148 -5.07 -1.18 -5.58
N PHE A 149 -4.26 -0.49 -4.78
CA PHE A 149 -2.80 -0.57 -4.83
C PHE A 149 -2.17 -0.27 -3.47
N LEU A 150 -0.87 -0.53 -3.38
CA LEU A 150 -0.04 -0.18 -2.22
C LEU A 150 1.38 0.19 -2.67
N LEU A 151 2.03 1.04 -1.87
CA LEU A 151 3.46 1.33 -1.99
C LEU A 151 4.26 0.54 -0.96
N VAL A 152 5.37 -0.04 -1.41
CA VAL A 152 6.36 -0.77 -0.61
C VAL A 152 7.62 0.10 -0.54
N PRO A 153 8.09 0.49 0.66
CA PRO A 153 9.31 1.27 0.82
C PRO A 153 10.56 0.42 0.60
N SER A 154 11.70 1.08 0.44
CA SER A 154 13.01 0.43 0.24
C SER A 154 13.60 -0.26 1.48
N PHE A 155 12.97 -0.10 2.64
CA PHE A 155 13.47 -0.56 3.95
C PHE A 155 12.42 -1.35 4.75
N VAL A 156 11.66 -2.22 4.07
CA VAL A 156 10.71 -3.14 4.74
C VAL A 156 11.40 -3.89 5.88
N GLN A 157 10.77 -3.87 7.06
CA GLN A 157 11.22 -4.58 8.24
C GLN A 157 10.63 -6.00 8.28
N ASN A 158 11.35 -6.93 8.91
CA ASN A 158 10.91 -8.32 9.13
C ASN A 158 10.49 -9.08 7.86
N ASN A 159 10.93 -8.63 6.68
CA ASN A 159 10.60 -9.23 5.39
C ASN A 159 9.10 -9.48 5.18
N ARG A 160 8.26 -8.62 5.77
CA ARG A 160 6.80 -8.73 5.74
C ARG A 160 6.17 -7.35 5.74
N LEU A 161 5.14 -7.15 4.92
CA LEU A 161 4.31 -5.95 4.94
C LEU A 161 2.84 -6.37 5.01
N PHE A 162 2.18 -6.12 6.13
CA PHE A 162 0.75 -6.37 6.32
C PHE A 162 -0.02 -5.05 6.31
N LEU A 163 -1.05 -4.95 5.46
CA LEU A 163 -1.87 -3.75 5.32
C LEU A 163 -3.36 -4.11 5.42
N PRO A 164 -4.06 -3.70 6.48
CA PRO A 164 -5.51 -3.84 6.56
C PRO A 164 -6.21 -2.91 5.55
N ARG A 165 -7.50 -3.12 5.31
CA ARG A 165 -8.35 -2.35 4.36
C ARG A 165 -8.13 -0.85 4.43
N ASP A 166 -8.13 -0.29 5.63
CA ASP A 166 -8.07 1.15 5.84
C ASP A 166 -6.65 1.73 5.58
N GLN A 167 -5.66 0.85 5.40
CA GLN A 167 -4.28 1.17 5.02
C GLN A 167 -3.99 0.92 3.53
N LEU A 168 -4.98 0.49 2.74
CA LEU A 168 -4.85 0.25 1.30
C LEU A 168 -5.43 1.41 0.48
N ASP A 169 -4.74 1.79 -0.60
CA ASP A 169 -5.21 2.87 -1.46
C ASP A 169 -6.39 2.39 -2.31
N ASN A 170 -7.50 3.13 -2.23
CA ASN A 170 -8.87 2.83 -2.69
C ASN A 170 -9.78 2.06 -1.69
N PRO A 171 -9.40 0.93 -1.07
CA PRO A 171 -10.22 0.24 -0.06
C PRO A 171 -10.51 1.05 1.20
N HIS A 172 -9.64 2.01 1.57
CA HIS A 172 -9.88 2.93 2.70
C HIS A 172 -11.14 3.80 2.57
N LYS A 173 -11.73 3.92 1.37
CA LYS A 173 -12.90 4.77 1.14
C LYS A 173 -14.18 4.03 1.54
N LYS A 174 -14.95 4.57 2.48
CA LYS A 174 -16.24 3.99 2.95
C LYS A 174 -17.18 3.46 1.84
N LYS A 175 -17.20 4.12 0.68
CA LYS A 175 -18.04 3.72 -0.47
C LYS A 175 -17.68 2.35 -1.05
N THR A 176 -16.51 1.81 -0.75
CA THR A 176 -16.02 0.52 -1.26
C THR A 176 -16.23 -0.63 -0.26
N TRP A 177 -16.72 -0.36 0.95
CA TRP A 177 -16.82 -1.33 2.05
C TRP A 177 -17.89 -2.41 1.86
N LYS A 178 -18.74 -2.27 0.83
CA LYS A 178 -19.62 -3.35 0.37
C LYS A 178 -18.87 -4.44 -0.39
N ILE A 179 -17.66 -4.13 -0.88
CA ILE A 179 -16.80 -5.04 -1.66
C ILE A 179 -15.64 -5.50 -0.78
N TYR A 180 -14.96 -4.53 -0.13
CA TYR A 180 -13.83 -4.80 0.76
C TYR A 180 -14.30 -4.74 2.22
N HIS A 181 -14.55 -5.92 2.81
CA HIS A 181 -15.03 -6.06 4.18
C HIS A 181 -13.99 -5.63 5.21
N GLN A 182 -14.39 -5.58 6.49
CA GLN A 182 -13.54 -5.06 7.57
C GLN A 182 -12.25 -5.89 7.72
N GLU A 183 -12.33 -7.18 7.43
CA GLU A 183 -11.25 -8.16 7.50
C GLU A 183 -10.39 -8.16 6.22
N PHE A 184 -10.75 -7.39 5.19
CA PHE A 184 -9.97 -7.31 3.96
C PHE A 184 -8.57 -6.77 4.28
N ALA A 185 -7.55 -7.51 3.87
CA ALA A 185 -6.16 -7.14 4.10
C ALA A 185 -5.26 -7.71 3.01
N VAL A 186 -4.13 -7.07 2.78
CA VAL A 186 -3.10 -7.55 1.85
C VAL A 186 -1.79 -7.67 2.60
N GLU A 187 -1.14 -8.81 2.42
CA GLU A 187 0.11 -9.16 3.05
C GLU A 187 1.15 -9.57 2.01
N LEU A 188 2.34 -9.02 2.11
CA LEU A 188 3.48 -9.35 1.25
C LEU A 188 4.58 -9.96 2.11
N TYR A 189 5.11 -11.10 1.66
CA TYR A 189 6.33 -11.69 2.20
C TYR A 189 7.47 -11.51 1.20
N PHE A 190 8.66 -11.22 1.72
CA PHE A 190 9.84 -10.96 0.93
C PHE A 190 10.95 -11.96 1.27
N ASP A 191 11.77 -12.29 0.28
CA ASP A 191 13.08 -12.91 0.49
C ASP A 191 14.15 -11.83 0.23
N GLU A 192 15.19 -11.76 1.08
CA GLU A 192 16.36 -10.90 0.82
C GLU A 192 17.22 -11.51 -0.30
N VAL A 193 17.78 -10.65 -1.16
CA VAL A 193 18.60 -11.03 -2.33
C VAL A 193 20.06 -10.72 -2.11
#